data_AF-A0A119HFG4-F1
#
_entry.id   AF-A0A119HFG4-F1
#
_cell.length_a   1.000
_cell.length_b   1.000
_cell.length_c   1.000
_cell.angle_alpha   90.00
_cell.angle_beta   90.00
_cell.angle_gamma   90.00
#
_symmetry.space_group_name_H-M   'P 1'
#
loop_
_entity.id
_entity.type
_entity.pdbx_description
1 polymer ?
#
loop_
_entity_poly.entity_id
_entity_poly.type
_entity_poly.pdbx_seq_one_letter_code
_entity_poly.pdbx_strand_id
1 'polypeptide(L)'
;MNQYLTYIAIGFGLLLVALVVPGLKVIAEAIFKALFEMLTELFKHKGTFVIWIIKTLTSDHVRVFQHASQARDVLDPTQKIRRKAEGYEDPVPLSVRIKKVVDWLRGK
;
A
#
# COMPACT_ATOMS: atom_id res chain seq x y z
N MET A 1 4.70 -17.11 -13.43
CA MET A 1 4.03 -17.85 -12.34
C MET A 1 4.96 -17.88 -11.14
N ASN A 2 4.49 -17.51 -9.94
CA ASN A 2 5.37 -17.33 -8.78
C ASN A 2 5.80 -18.69 -8.22
N GLN A 3 7.09 -19.03 -8.30
CA GLN A 3 7.62 -20.35 -7.95
C GLN A 3 7.32 -20.74 -6.49
N TYR A 4 7.30 -19.75 -5.59
CA TYR A 4 6.97 -19.95 -4.18
C TYR A 4 5.53 -20.48 -3.98
N LEU A 5 4.56 -19.98 -4.75
CA LEU A 5 3.17 -20.47 -4.67
C LEU A 5 3.08 -21.92 -5.14
N THR A 6 3.85 -22.29 -6.15
CA THR A 6 3.89 -23.66 -6.66
C THR A 6 4.47 -24.63 -5.63
N TYR A 7 5.56 -24.27 -4.95
CA TYR A 7 6.15 -25.11 -3.90
C TYR A 7 5.23 -25.25 -2.67
N ILE A 8 4.55 -24.18 -2.27
CA ILE A 8 3.56 -24.24 -1.19
C ILE A 8 2.41 -25.19 -1.56
N ALA A 9 1.90 -25.11 -2.79
CA ALA A 9 0.83 -26.00 -3.25
C ALA A 9 1.27 -27.48 -3.27
N ILE A 10 2.49 -27.77 -3.73
CA ILE A 10 3.05 -29.13 -3.74
C ILE A 10 3.22 -29.66 -2.30
N GLY A 11 3.78 -28.84 -1.40
CA GLY A 11 3.95 -29.22 0.01
C GLY A 11 2.62 -29.50 0.71
N PHE A 12 1.60 -28.69 0.43
CA PHE A 12 0.25 -28.92 0.96
C PHE A 12 -0.38 -30.21 0.39
N GLY A 13 -0.16 -30.51 -0.89
CA GLY A 13 -0.58 -31.77 -1.50
C GLY A 13 0.06 -32.99 -0.84
N LEU A 14 1.38 -32.95 -0.58
CA LEU A 14 2.09 -34.00 0.13
C LEU A 14 1.57 -34.19 1.57
N LEU A 15 1.27 -33.09 2.26
CA LEU A 15 0.71 -33.12 3.61
C LEU A 15 -0.69 -33.77 3.64
N LEU A 16 -1.51 -33.53 2.62
CA LEU A 16 -2.82 -34.17 2.48
C LEU A 16 -2.71 -35.67 2.17
N VAL A 17 -1.75 -36.08 1.35
CA VAL A 17 -1.49 -37.50 1.09
C VAL A 17 -0.98 -38.21 2.36
N ALA A 18 -0.16 -37.53 3.16
CA ALA A 18 0.38 -38.06 4.42
C ALA A 18 -0.71 -38.40 5.47
N LEU A 19 -1.91 -37.78 5.40
CA LEU A 19 -3.05 -38.10 6.26
C LEU A 19 -3.64 -39.50 6.01
N VAL A 20 -3.44 -40.06 4.80
CA VAL A 20 -4.01 -41.35 4.39
C VAL A 20 -3.09 -42.52 4.75
N VAL A 21 -1.80 -42.27 4.95
CA VAL A 21 -0.81 -43.31 5.23
C VAL A 21 -0.73 -43.59 6.74
N PRO A 22 -1.08 -44.81 7.20
CA PRO A 22 -0.97 -45.18 8.61
C PRO A 22 0.51 -45.16 9.04
N GLY A 23 0.85 -44.26 9.98
CA GLY A 23 2.21 -43.98 10.44
C GLY A 23 2.62 -42.51 10.24
N LEU A 24 2.30 -41.93 9.08
CA LEU A 24 2.54 -40.50 8.79
C LEU A 24 1.37 -39.62 9.23
N LYS A 25 0.17 -40.20 9.33
CA LYS A 25 -1.05 -39.52 9.77
C LYS A 25 -0.87 -38.74 11.08
N VAL A 26 -0.19 -39.32 12.08
CA VAL A 26 0.02 -38.68 13.40
C VAL A 26 0.85 -37.40 13.28
N ILE A 27 1.88 -37.43 12.43
CA ILE A 27 2.75 -36.27 12.17
C ILE A 27 1.97 -35.21 11.39
N ALA A 28 1.21 -35.61 10.37
CA ALA A 28 0.38 -34.69 9.60
C ALA A 28 -0.68 -34.00 10.47
N GLU A 29 -1.36 -34.73 11.36
CA GLU A 29 -2.34 -34.18 12.30
C GLU A 29 -1.71 -33.19 13.28
N ALA A 30 -0.51 -33.48 13.81
CA ALA A 30 0.22 -32.56 14.67
C ALA A 30 0.59 -31.26 13.94
N ILE A 31 1.05 -31.36 12.69
CA ILE A 31 1.37 -30.20 11.84
C ILE A 31 0.10 -29.39 11.55
N PHE A 32 -1.01 -30.05 11.19
CA PHE A 32 -2.28 -29.36 10.96
C PHE A 32 -2.78 -28.66 12.22
N LYS A 33 -2.67 -29.28 13.38
CA LYS A 33 -3.05 -28.67 14.66
C LYS A 33 -2.23 -27.42 14.95
N ALA A 34 -0.91 -27.48 14.79
CA ALA A 34 -0.03 -26.32 14.95
C ALA A 34 -0.36 -25.19 13.95
N LEU A 35 -0.65 -25.55 12.70
CA LEU A 35 -1.10 -24.61 11.67
C LEU A 35 -2.43 -23.93 12.06
N PHE A 36 -3.40 -24.70 12.55
CA PHE A 36 -4.68 -24.18 13.00
C PHE A 36 -4.54 -23.32 14.26
N GLU A 37 -3.72 -23.70 15.23
CA GLU A 37 -3.41 -22.88 16.41
C GLU A 37 -2.76 -21.56 16.00
N MET A 38 -1.77 -21.60 15.09
CA MET A 38 -1.15 -20.39 14.55
C MET A 38 -2.16 -19.51 13.80
N LEU A 39 -2.98 -20.09 12.93
CA LEU A 39 -4.03 -19.38 12.19
C LEU A 39 -5.06 -18.77 13.15
N THR A 40 -5.50 -19.52 14.15
CA THR A 40 -6.46 -19.03 15.15
C THR A 40 -5.86 -17.92 16.00
N GLU A 41 -4.59 -18.00 16.39
CA GLU A 41 -3.87 -16.91 17.08
C GLU A 41 -3.77 -15.66 16.20
N LEU A 42 -3.40 -15.83 14.91
CA LEU A 42 -3.39 -14.74 13.92
C LEU A 42 -4.78 -14.08 13.81
N PHE A 43 -5.81 -14.92 13.83
CA PHE A 43 -7.20 -14.54 13.74
C PHE A 43 -7.82 -14.04 15.06
N LYS A 44 -7.20 -14.26 16.23
CA LYS A 44 -7.62 -13.63 17.49
C LYS A 44 -7.39 -12.12 17.42
N HIS A 45 -6.38 -11.69 16.66
CA HIS A 45 -6.10 -10.27 16.39
C HIS A 45 -6.87 -9.71 15.18
N LYS A 46 -7.95 -10.36 14.73
CA LYS A 46 -8.82 -9.88 13.63
C LYS A 46 -9.19 -8.41 13.75
N GLY A 47 -9.48 -7.92 14.95
CA GLY A 47 -9.80 -6.50 15.18
C GLY A 47 -8.63 -5.59 14.79
N THR A 48 -7.43 -5.87 15.28
CA THR A 48 -6.21 -5.12 14.96
C THR A 48 -5.87 -5.21 13.47
N PHE A 49 -6.03 -6.39 12.86
CA PHE A 49 -5.74 -6.60 11.45
C PHE A 49 -6.75 -5.90 10.53
N VAL A 50 -8.04 -5.93 10.87
CA VAL A 50 -9.11 -5.21 10.15
C VAL A 50 -8.93 -3.70 10.29
N ILE A 51 -8.65 -3.20 11.50
CA ILE A 51 -8.34 -1.77 11.73
C ILE A 51 -7.12 -1.37 10.91
N TRP A 52 -6.08 -2.21 10.88
CA TRP A 52 -4.89 -1.98 10.07
C TRP A 52 -5.21 -1.95 8.57
N ILE A 53 -5.98 -2.92 8.05
CA ILE A 53 -6.42 -2.95 6.64
C ILE A 53 -7.20 -1.68 6.29
N ILE A 54 -8.20 -1.30 7.10
CA ILE A 54 -9.03 -0.11 6.86
C ILE A 54 -8.15 1.14 6.87
N LYS A 55 -7.23 1.27 7.84
CA LYS A 55 -6.32 2.40 7.93
C LYS A 55 -5.40 2.49 6.71
N THR A 56 -4.85 1.35 6.28
CA THR A 56 -3.96 1.29 5.11
C THR A 56 -4.71 1.63 3.83
N LEU A 57 -5.89 1.03 3.60
CA LEU A 57 -6.73 1.35 2.44
C LEU A 57 -7.13 2.83 2.43
N THR A 58 -7.61 3.36 3.56
CA THR A 58 -8.03 4.77 3.66
C THR A 58 -6.84 5.71 3.41
N SER A 59 -5.68 5.43 4.00
CA SER A 59 -4.47 6.23 3.81
C SER A 59 -4.01 6.22 2.34
N ASP A 60 -4.07 5.08 1.67
CA ASP A 60 -3.69 4.99 0.26
C ASP A 60 -4.68 5.72 -0.64
N HIS A 61 -5.99 5.63 -0.38
CA HIS A 61 -6.99 6.39 -1.13
C HIS A 61 -6.82 7.90 -0.93
N VAL A 62 -6.54 8.34 0.31
CA VAL A 62 -6.22 9.74 0.59
C VAL A 62 -4.96 10.17 -0.15
N ARG A 63 -3.91 9.34 -0.17
CA ARG A 63 -2.67 9.62 -0.90
C ARG A 63 -2.92 9.73 -2.41
N VAL A 64 -3.69 8.81 -3.00
CA VAL A 64 -4.08 8.86 -4.42
C VAL A 64 -4.91 10.10 -4.71
N PHE A 65 -5.86 10.45 -3.84
CA PHE A 65 -6.66 11.66 -3.98
C PHE A 65 -5.82 12.93 -3.87
N GLN A 66 -4.85 12.97 -2.97
CA GLN A 66 -3.85 14.05 -2.88
C GLN A 66 -3.00 14.12 -4.15
N HIS A 67 -2.57 12.98 -4.70
CA HIS A 67 -1.84 12.95 -5.97
C HIS A 67 -2.69 13.40 -7.17
N ALA A 68 -4.01 13.17 -7.13
CA ALA A 68 -4.92 13.60 -8.18
C ALA A 68 -5.32 15.08 -8.07
N SER A 69 -5.40 15.61 -6.85
CA SER A 69 -5.85 16.99 -6.57
C SER A 69 -4.73 18.02 -6.46
N GLN A 70 -3.49 17.58 -6.21
CA GLN A 70 -2.34 18.48 -6.19
C GLN A 70 -1.73 18.65 -7.57
N ALA A 71 -1.25 19.86 -7.83
CA ALA A 71 -0.56 20.17 -9.08
C ALA A 71 0.77 19.39 -9.17
N ARG A 72 1.13 18.95 -10.39
CA ARG A 72 2.29 18.08 -10.68
C ARG A 72 3.63 18.60 -10.13
N ASP A 73 3.76 19.92 -10.00
CA ASP A 73 4.91 20.63 -9.46
C ASP A 73 5.07 20.51 -7.94
N VAL A 74 4.02 20.11 -7.22
CA VAL A 74 4.09 19.80 -5.78
C VAL A 74 4.47 18.34 -5.53
N LEU A 75 4.05 17.43 -6.41
CA LEU A 75 4.18 15.98 -6.25
C LEU A 75 5.54 15.42 -6.69
N ASP A 76 6.19 16.04 -7.67
CA ASP A 76 7.52 15.64 -8.12
C ASP A 76 8.54 16.77 -7.97
N PRO A 77 9.35 16.77 -6.89
CA PRO A 77 10.39 17.79 -6.68
C PRO A 77 11.46 17.77 -7.79
N THR A 78 11.58 16.66 -8.54
CA THR A 78 12.49 16.52 -9.68
C THR A 78 12.05 17.40 -10.85
N GLN A 79 10.74 17.61 -11.05
CA GLN A 79 10.25 18.52 -12.07
C GLN A 79 10.59 19.98 -11.79
N LYS A 80 10.62 20.39 -10.51
CA LYS A 80 11.07 21.73 -10.13
C LYS A 80 12.54 21.95 -10.48
N ILE A 81 13.39 20.97 -10.17
CA ILE A 81 14.82 21.03 -10.50
C ILE A 81 15.01 21.07 -12.03
N ARG A 82 14.26 20.25 -12.78
CA ARG A 82 14.31 20.21 -14.24
C ARG A 82 13.86 21.53 -14.88
N ARG A 83 12.75 22.12 -14.43
CA ARG A 83 12.28 23.43 -14.95
C ARG A 83 13.26 24.56 -14.66
N LYS A 84 13.91 24.54 -13.49
CA LYS A 84 14.98 25.50 -13.14
C LYS A 84 16.20 25.34 -14.05
N ALA A 85 16.58 24.11 -14.39
CA ALA A 85 17.66 23.84 -15.34
C ALA A 85 17.32 24.24 -16.78
N GLU A 86 16.04 24.13 -17.17
CA GLU A 86 15.51 24.53 -18.48
C GLU A 86 15.22 26.05 -18.58
N GLY A 87 15.49 26.84 -17.54
CA GLY A 87 15.38 28.30 -17.56
C GLY A 87 13.98 28.87 -17.35
N TYR A 88 13.01 28.06 -16.90
CA TYR A 88 11.67 28.54 -16.57
C TYR A 88 11.66 29.26 -15.21
N GLU A 89 11.05 30.44 -15.14
CA GLU A 89 10.80 31.15 -13.87
C GLU A 89 9.84 30.34 -12.99
N ASP A 90 10.08 30.35 -11.67
CA ASP A 90 9.20 29.69 -10.70
C ASP A 90 7.76 30.21 -10.86
N PRO A 91 6.74 29.32 -10.89
CA PRO A 91 5.37 29.76 -11.07
C PRO A 91 4.99 30.74 -9.96
N VAL A 92 4.62 31.97 -10.34
CA VAL A 92 4.22 33.03 -9.41
C VAL A 92 3.12 32.47 -8.49
N PRO A 93 3.33 32.48 -7.15
CA PRO A 93 2.38 31.92 -6.20
C PRO A 93 0.99 32.50 -6.43
N LEU A 94 -0.05 31.67 -6.30
CA LEU A 94 -1.44 32.10 -6.52
C LEU A 94 -1.78 33.33 -5.66
N SER A 95 -1.24 33.40 -4.45
CA SER A 95 -1.36 34.54 -3.53
C SER A 95 -0.84 35.85 -4.10
N VAL A 96 0.28 35.81 -4.84
CA VAL A 96 0.88 37.00 -5.49
C VAL A 96 0.07 37.40 -6.73
N ARG A 97 -0.46 36.43 -7.48
CA ARG A 97 -1.36 36.68 -8.61
C ARG A 97 -2.66 37.34 -8.17
N ILE A 98 -3.29 36.82 -7.10
CA ILE A 98 -4.50 37.39 -6.51
C ILE A 98 -4.21 38.80 -6.00
N LYS A 99 -3.08 39.01 -5.31
CA LYS A 99 -2.69 40.34 -4.84
C LYS A 99 -2.53 41.34 -5.99
N LYS A 100 -1.86 40.97 -7.08
CA LYS A 100 -1.74 41.83 -8.28
C LYS A 100 -3.09 42.19 -8.89
N VAL A 101 -4.02 41.24 -8.97
CA VAL A 101 -5.38 41.51 -9.48
C VAL A 101 -6.14 42.45 -8.54
N VAL A 102 -6.02 42.25 -7.23
CA VAL A 102 -6.65 43.13 -6.22
C VAL A 102 -6.05 44.53 -6.26
N ASP A 103 -4.74 44.66 -6.40
CA ASP A 103 -4.05 45.95 -6.50
C ASP A 103 -4.43 46.68 -7.80
N TRP A 104 -4.56 45.95 -8.92
CA TRP A 104 -5.06 46.47 -10.20
C TRP A 104 -6.52 46.96 -10.09
N LEU A 105 -7.40 46.21 -9.43
CA LEU A 105 -8.78 46.63 -9.16
C LEU A 105 -8.85 47.85 -8.22
N ARG A 106 -7.81 48.07 -7.41
CA ARG A 106 -7.70 49.22 -6.50
C ARG A 106 -6.98 50.43 -7.13
N GLY A 107 -6.58 50.34 -8.40
CA GLY A 107 -5.93 51.44 -9.11
C GLY A 107 -4.56 51.82 -8.56
N LYS A 108 -3.83 50.85 -7.98
CA LYS A 108 -2.44 51.02 -7.50
C LYS A 108 -1.45 50.34 -8.42
#